data_AF-A0A920KFT2-F1
#
_entry.id   AF-A0A920KFT2-F1
#
_cell.length_a   1.000
_cell.length_b   1.000
_cell.length_c   1.000
_cell.angle_alpha   90.00
_cell.angle_beta   90.00
_cell.angle_gamma   90.00
#
_symmetry.space_group_name_H-M   'P 1'
#
loop_
_entity.id
_entity.type
_entity.pdbx_description
1 polymer ?
#
loop_
_entity_poly.entity_id
_entity_poly.type
_entity_poly.pdbx_seq_one_letter_code
_entity_poly.pdbx_strand_id
1 'polypeptide(L)'
;MENIINRLHQEDPENHPRTAKDGYMIDPLEHLKLERQLKESGHQIRVIYHSHPDVGAYFSEKDIEDALWDGRPRYPGVVYLVCGVRKGKEDGAILAEFDQQTGGFNTITLC
;
A
#
# COMPACT_ATOMS: atom_id res chain seq x y z
N MET A 1 11.06 -5.19 1.26
CA MET A 1 10.97 -4.21 2.37
C MET A 1 10.16 -4.85 3.49
N GLU A 2 10.48 -4.53 4.74
CA GLU A 2 9.79 -5.07 5.92
C GLU A 2 8.49 -4.30 6.20
N ASN A 3 7.45 -5.00 6.65
CA ASN A 3 6.27 -4.37 7.27
C ASN A 3 6.56 -4.13 8.76
N ILE A 4 6.78 -2.88 9.15
CA ILE A 4 7.20 -2.50 10.50
C ILE A 4 6.03 -2.25 11.47
N ILE A 5 4.77 -2.44 11.05
CA ILE A 5 3.61 -2.03 11.85
C ILE A 5 3.51 -2.71 13.22
N ASN A 6 3.94 -3.97 13.32
CA ASN A 6 3.96 -4.67 14.62
C ASN A 6 4.95 -4.04 15.60
N ARG A 7 6.09 -3.54 15.09
CA ARG A 7 7.09 -2.85 15.91
C ARG A 7 6.54 -1.52 16.41
N LEU A 8 5.92 -0.75 15.51
CA LEU A 8 5.27 0.51 15.85
C LEU A 8 4.14 0.33 16.87
N HIS A 9 3.31 -0.70 16.71
CA HIS A 9 2.25 -1.05 17.67
C HIS A 9 2.80 -1.44 19.05
N GLN A 10 3.93 -2.15 19.10
CA GLN A 10 4.58 -2.51 20.37
C GLN A 10 5.18 -1.30 21.08
N GLU A 11 5.69 -0.33 20.33
CA GLU A 11 6.32 0.88 20.87
C GLU A 11 5.27 1.92 21.31
N ASP A 12 4.22 2.13 20.52
CA ASP A 12 3.18 3.13 20.76
C ASP A 12 1.81 2.66 20.21
N PRO A 13 1.07 1.83 20.97
CA PRO A 13 -0.20 1.26 20.51
C PRO A 13 -1.33 2.31 20.42
N GLU A 14 -1.22 3.46 21.10
CA GLU A 14 -2.23 4.52 21.02
C GLU A 14 -2.19 5.20 19.66
N ASN A 15 -0.99 5.52 19.16
CA ASN A 15 -0.83 6.13 17.83
C ASN A 15 -0.74 5.09 16.69
N HIS A 16 -0.42 3.83 17.01
CA HIS A 16 -0.36 2.74 16.04
C HIS A 16 -1.23 1.56 16.47
N PRO A 17 -2.57 1.68 16.47
CA PRO A 17 -3.47 0.66 17.02
C PRO A 17 -3.57 -0.64 16.19
N ARG A 18 -3.10 -0.63 14.94
CA ARG A 18 -3.17 -1.79 14.02
C ARG A 18 -1.97 -2.70 14.15
N THR A 19 -2.14 -3.94 13.71
CA THR A 19 -1.07 -4.95 13.63
C THR A 19 -0.92 -5.45 12.20
N ALA A 20 0.02 -6.36 11.94
CA ALA A 20 0.17 -6.98 10.62
C ALA A 20 -1.05 -7.83 10.18
N LYS A 21 -2.04 -8.04 11.06
CA LYS A 21 -3.29 -8.70 10.71
C LYS A 21 -4.21 -7.82 9.86
N ASP A 22 -4.18 -6.51 10.07
CA ASP A 22 -5.15 -5.54 9.55
C ASP A 22 -4.53 -4.21 9.08
N GLY A 23 -3.21 -4.15 9.05
CA GLY A 23 -2.46 -3.01 8.54
C GLY A 23 -1.06 -3.37 8.09
N TYR A 24 -0.46 -2.42 7.37
CA TYR A 24 0.96 -2.46 7.05
C TYR A 24 1.57 -1.06 7.17
N MET A 25 2.87 -1.02 7.41
CA MET A 25 3.68 0.18 7.28
C MET A 25 4.99 -0.25 6.63
N ILE A 26 5.23 0.21 5.40
CA ILE A 26 6.54 0.06 4.77
C ILE A 26 7.49 1.02 5.50
N ASP A 27 8.65 0.52 5.90
CA ASP A 27 9.67 1.37 6.54
C ASP A 27 9.98 2.60 5.66
N PRO A 28 9.68 3.83 6.13
CA PRO A 28 9.90 5.04 5.35
C PRO A 28 11.37 5.27 4.97
N LEU A 29 12.32 4.81 5.79
CA LEU A 29 13.75 4.96 5.51
C LEU A 29 14.20 4.03 4.40
N GLU A 30 13.74 2.78 4.41
CA GLU A 30 14.03 1.83 3.33
C GLU A 30 13.37 2.25 2.02
N HIS A 31 12.14 2.78 2.09
CA HIS A 31 11.47 3.34 0.92
C HIS A 31 12.26 4.51 0.32
N LEU A 32 12.69 5.48 1.15
CA LEU A 32 13.49 6.62 0.70
C LEU A 32 14.84 6.20 0.09
N LYS A 33 15.49 5.19 0.66
CA LYS A 33 16.74 4.63 0.10
C LYS A 33 16.48 4.01 -1.27
N LEU A 34 15.42 3.22 -1.42
CA LEU A 34 15.04 2.61 -2.69
C LEU A 34 14.74 3.68 -3.76
N GLU A 35 13.97 4.71 -3.43
CA GLU A 35 13.67 5.80 -4.37
C GLU A 35 14.94 6.49 -4.88
N ARG A 36 15.91 6.75 -4.00
CA ARG A 36 17.20 7.35 -4.38
C ARG A 36 17.97 6.45 -5.34
N GLN A 37 18.08 5.16 -5.03
CA GLN A 37 18.77 4.18 -5.87
C GLN A 37 18.11 4.03 -7.26
N LEU A 38 16.79 3.98 -7.31
CA LEU A 38 16.06 3.90 -8.57
C LEU A 38 16.29 5.17 -9.40
N LYS A 39 16.23 6.35 -8.77
CA LYS A 39 16.49 7.62 -9.46
C LYS A 39 17.91 7.68 -10.05
N GLU A 40 18.92 7.25 -9.29
CA GLU A 40 20.32 7.21 -9.77
C GLU A 40 20.51 6.28 -10.96
N SER A 41 19.74 5.20 -11.04
CA SER A 41 19.78 4.23 -12.14
C SER A 41 18.79 4.53 -13.27
N GLY A 42 18.06 5.65 -13.23
CA GLY A 42 17.08 6.03 -14.26
C GLY A 42 15.77 5.23 -14.20
N HIS A 43 15.48 4.55 -13.09
CA HIS A 43 14.26 3.78 -12.86
C HIS A 43 13.32 4.51 -11.90
N GLN A 44 12.07 4.03 -11.81
CA GLN A 44 11.06 4.56 -10.88
C GLN A 44 10.17 3.42 -10.37
N ILE A 45 9.54 3.64 -9.22
CA ILE A 45 8.52 2.75 -8.69
C ILE A 45 7.28 2.86 -9.60
N ARG A 46 6.74 1.73 -10.04
CA ARG A 46 5.51 1.65 -10.84
C ARG A 46 4.36 0.95 -10.12
N VAL A 47 4.69 0.06 -9.20
CA VAL A 47 3.70 -0.70 -8.44
C VAL A 47 4.08 -0.72 -6.97
N ILE A 48 3.11 -0.43 -6.11
CA ILE A 48 3.17 -0.74 -4.68
C ILE A 48 2.20 -1.89 -4.43
N TYR A 49 2.66 -2.90 -3.71
CA TYR A 49 1.90 -4.12 -3.46
C TYR A 49 1.68 -4.31 -1.96
N HIS A 50 0.46 -4.69 -1.58
CA HIS A 50 0.14 -5.20 -0.25
C HIS A 50 -0.94 -6.29 -0.30
N SER A 51 -1.03 -7.06 0.78
CA SER A 51 -1.99 -8.14 0.93
C SER A 51 -3.01 -7.85 2.03
N HIS A 52 -4.24 -8.30 1.84
CA HIS A 52 -5.32 -8.27 2.82
C HIS A 52 -5.58 -9.67 3.39
N PRO A 53 -5.20 -9.94 4.65
CA PRO A 53 -5.47 -11.22 5.30
C PRO A 53 -6.97 -11.40 5.61
N ASP A 54 -7.56 -12.49 5.13
CA ASP A 54 -8.89 -13.03 5.43
C ASP A 54 -10.11 -12.13 5.12
N VAL A 55 -9.91 -10.98 4.48
CA VAL A 55 -10.98 -10.00 4.13
C VAL A 55 -11.19 -9.80 2.62
N GLY A 56 -10.38 -10.45 1.77
CA GLY A 56 -10.48 -10.37 0.30
C GLY A 56 -9.76 -9.15 -0.31
N ALA A 57 -9.77 -9.05 -1.64
CA ALA A 57 -9.10 -7.99 -2.40
C ALA A 57 -10.02 -6.78 -2.66
N TYR A 58 -9.68 -5.64 -2.07
CA TYR A 58 -10.33 -4.35 -2.32
C TYR A 58 -9.39 -3.21 -1.93
N PHE A 59 -9.64 -2.00 -2.43
CA PHE A 59 -8.89 -0.80 -2.03
C PHE A 59 -9.65 -0.11 -0.90
N SER A 60 -9.16 -0.21 0.33
CA SER A 60 -9.84 0.27 1.53
C SER A 60 -9.74 1.79 1.69
N GLU A 61 -10.57 2.37 2.56
CA GLU A 61 -10.46 3.80 2.93
C GLU A 61 -9.06 4.13 3.47
N LYS A 62 -8.46 3.23 4.26
CA LYS A 62 -7.10 3.40 4.77
C LYS A 62 -6.06 3.40 3.64
N ASP A 63 -6.23 2.54 2.64
CA ASP A 63 -5.33 2.51 1.48
C ASP A 63 -5.39 3.83 0.70
N ILE A 64 -6.60 4.40 0.54
CA ILE A 64 -6.80 5.71 -0.07
C ILE A 64 -6.10 6.81 0.76
N GLU A 65 -6.29 6.82 2.08
CA GLU A 65 -5.64 7.77 2.97
C GLU A 65 -4.11 7.70 2.88
N ASP A 66 -3.53 6.50 2.87
CA ASP A 66 -2.08 6.31 2.79
C ASP A 66 -1.50 6.62 1.40
N ALA A 67 -2.30 6.41 0.37
CA ALA A 67 -1.94 6.70 -1.02
C ALA A 67 -2.04 8.19 -1.37
N LEU A 68 -2.66 9.00 -0.52
CA LEU A 68 -2.85 10.44 -0.73
C LEU A 68 -2.01 11.29 0.23
N TRP A 69 -1.64 12.47 -0.24
CA TRP A 69 -1.10 13.56 0.55
C TRP A 69 -1.75 14.85 0.08
N ASP A 70 -2.53 15.50 0.95
CA ASP A 70 -3.26 16.73 0.62
C ASP A 70 -4.14 16.59 -0.65
N GLY A 71 -4.86 15.47 -0.74
CA GLY A 71 -5.73 15.14 -1.88
C GLY A 71 -5.00 14.79 -3.18
N ARG A 72 -3.67 14.65 -3.15
CA ARG A 72 -2.85 14.29 -4.33
C ARG A 72 -2.21 12.92 -4.12
N PRO A 73 -1.95 12.15 -5.21
CA PRO A 73 -1.28 10.87 -5.08
C PRO A 73 0.11 11.08 -4.48
N ARG A 74 0.38 10.40 -3.37
CA ARG A 74 1.70 10.41 -2.71
C ARG A 74 2.79 9.91 -3.64
N TYR A 75 2.45 8.94 -4.49
CA TYR A 75 3.30 8.38 -5.53
C TYR A 75 2.64 8.54 -6.91
N PRO A 76 2.87 9.66 -7.62
CA PRO A 76 2.26 9.90 -8.92
C PRO A 76 2.65 8.83 -9.95
N GLY A 77 1.65 8.27 -10.65
CA GLY A 77 1.86 7.26 -11.70
C GLY A 77 2.21 5.86 -11.19
N VAL A 78 2.01 5.61 -9.89
CA VAL A 78 2.06 4.27 -9.28
C VAL A 78 0.66 3.65 -9.28
N VAL A 79 0.61 2.36 -9.60
CA VAL A 79 -0.57 1.51 -9.43
C VAL A 79 -0.43 0.69 -8.15
N TYR A 80 -1.50 0.56 -7.38
CA TYR A 80 -1.52 -0.30 -6.20
C TYR A 80 -2.07 -1.67 -6.57
N LEU A 81 -1.31 -2.73 -6.31
CA LEU A 81 -1.78 -4.11 -6.40
C LEU A 81 -2.19 -4.56 -5.00
N VAL A 82 -3.47 -4.94 -4.84
CA VAL A 82 -3.96 -5.51 -3.59
C VAL A 82 -4.34 -6.96 -3.82
N CYS A 83 -3.72 -7.87 -3.06
CA CYS A 83 -4.06 -9.29 -3.10
C CYS A 83 -4.81 -9.70 -1.83
N GLY A 84 -5.98 -10.31 -2.00
CA GLY A 84 -6.64 -11.01 -0.91
C GLY A 84 -5.90 -12.30 -0.62
N VAL A 85 -5.74 -12.63 0.66
CA VAL A 85 -5.15 -13.90 1.11
C VAL A 85 -6.05 -14.52 2.16
N ARG A 86 -6.58 -15.72 1.91
CA ARG A 86 -7.45 -16.42 2.87
C ARG A 86 -6.80 -17.72 3.30
N LYS A 87 -6.55 -17.85 4.61
CA LYS A 87 -5.89 -19.04 5.19
C LYS A 87 -4.60 -19.45 4.43
N GLY A 88 -3.80 -18.46 4.02
CA GLY A 88 -2.55 -18.67 3.29
C GLY A 88 -2.68 -19.04 1.81
N LYS A 89 -3.87 -18.93 1.22
CA LYS A 89 -4.12 -19.10 -0.22
C LYS A 89 -4.58 -17.79 -0.86
N GLU A 90 -4.42 -17.68 -2.16
CA GLU A 90 -4.94 -16.57 -2.96
C GLU A 90 -6.46 -16.42 -2.79
N ASP A 91 -6.92 -15.18 -2.66
CA ASP A 91 -8.34 -14.82 -2.48
C ASP A 91 -8.65 -13.53 -3.27
N GLY A 92 -8.33 -13.57 -4.57
CA GLY A 92 -8.54 -12.49 -5.53
C GLY A 92 -7.44 -11.42 -5.54
N ALA A 93 -7.48 -10.58 -6.56
CA ALA A 93 -6.57 -9.43 -6.69
C ALA A 93 -7.21 -8.27 -7.44
N ILE A 94 -6.84 -7.05 -7.06
CA ILE A 94 -7.25 -5.82 -7.76
C ILE A 94 -6.03 -4.94 -8.06
N LEU A 95 -6.15 -4.13 -9.11
CA LEU A 95 -5.32 -2.95 -9.32
C LEU A 95 -6.12 -1.72 -8.93
N ALA A 96 -5.49 -0.74 -8.27
CA ALA A 96 -6.06 0.57 -8.01
C ALA A 96 -5.13 1.66 -8.57
N GLU A 97 -5.66 2.56 -9.39
CA GLU A 97 -4.92 3.67 -9.98
C GLU A 97 -5.62 5.00 -9.70
N PHE A 98 -4.84 6.03 -9.37
CA PHE A 98 -5.36 7.36 -9.10
C PHE A 98 -5.94 7.99 -10.37
N ASP A 99 -7.17 8.48 -10.28
CA ASP A 99 -7.86 9.16 -11.37
C ASP A 99 -7.78 10.68 -11.17
N GLN A 100 -7.06 11.36 -12.06
CA GLN A 100 -6.88 12.81 -12.01
C GLN A 100 -8.18 13.60 -12.23
N GLN A 101 -9.19 13.01 -12.89
CA GLN A 101 -10.45 13.69 -13.17
C GLN A 101 -11.37 13.69 -11.96
N THR A 102 -11.40 12.58 -11.21
CA THR A 102 -12.28 12.41 -10.06
C THR A 102 -11.59 12.73 -8.73
N GLY A 103 -10.26 12.71 -8.69
CA GLY A 103 -9.48 12.81 -7.45
C GLY A 103 -9.53 11.54 -6.59
N GLY A 104 -10.11 10.45 -7.11
CA GLY A 104 -10.25 9.16 -6.43
C GLY A 104 -9.37 8.07 -7.05
N PHE A 105 -9.74 6.81 -6.81
CA PHE A 105 -9.06 5.65 -7.38
C PHE A 105 -10.03 4.80 -8.20
N ASN A 106 -9.63 4.46 -9.42
CA ASN A 106 -10.31 3.46 -10.24
C ASN A 106 -9.73 2.08 -9.92
N THR A 107 -10.58 1.08 -9.79
CA THR A 107 -10.16 -0.30 -9.50
C THR A 107 -10.50 -1.27 -10.63
N ILE A 108 -9.61 -2.22 -10.88
CA ILE A 108 -9.77 -3.29 -11.86
C ILE A 108 -9.53 -4.62 -11.14
N THR A 109 -10.52 -5.51 -11.16
CA THR A 109 -10.37 -6.89 -10.66
C THR A 109 -9.59 -7.73 -11.66
N LEU A 110 -8.59 -8.46 -11.17
CA LEU A 110 -7.74 -9.33 -11.98
C LEU A 110 -8.20 -10.79 -11.98
N CYS A 111 -8.76 -11.27 -10.86
CA CYS A 111 -9.24 -12.63 -10.67
C CYS A 111 -10.18 -12.74 -9.47
#